data_AF-A0A939ZXI8-F1
#
_entry.id   AF-A0A939ZXI8-F1
#
_cell.length_a   1.000
_cell.length_b   1.000
_cell.length_c   1.000
_cell.angle_alpha   90.00
_cell.angle_beta   90.00
_cell.angle_gamma   90.00
#
_symmetry.space_group_name_H-M   'P 1'
#
loop_
_entity.id
_entity.type
_entity.pdbx_description
1 polymer ?
#
loop_
_entity_poly.entity_id
_entity_poly.type
_entity_poly.pdbx_seq_one_letter_code
_entity_poly.pdbx_strand_id
1 'polypeptide(L)'
;MPAGGTLCEIEAIDTDGLSGAFSACDFTVAADVRNPLLGESGATRTYARQKGASDEELQLMEEGMAHYASIIEKMCGKRVSQLPSSGAAGGIAVPIMAFGKCSVVSGAKAVLSASGFYTAAADADLVICGEGRIDSQSLWGKAAGEIAGYCRERRLPLYCICGASACGDRAPEGIDKILTVLSLAEGPGDAMAHAPRYLTALGSLAAIDLAAGIAGRSS
;
A
#
# COMPACT_ATOMS: atom_id res chain seq x y z
N MET A 1 21.05 16.90 -18.39
CA MET A 1 20.11 16.62 -17.27
C MET A 1 20.59 15.35 -16.58
N PRO A 2 20.57 15.28 -15.24
CA PRO A 2 20.94 14.05 -14.53
C PRO A 2 20.08 12.86 -14.97
N ALA A 3 20.71 11.71 -15.17
CA ALA A 3 20.08 10.44 -15.49
C ALA A 3 20.81 9.32 -14.75
N GLY A 4 20.25 8.11 -14.73
CA GLY A 4 20.83 6.97 -13.99
C GLY A 4 22.32 6.73 -14.28
N GLY A 5 22.75 6.91 -15.54
CA GLY A 5 24.15 6.73 -15.95
C GLY A 5 25.09 7.91 -15.65
N THR A 6 24.57 9.08 -15.26
CA THR A 6 25.36 10.28 -14.97
C THR A 6 25.31 10.70 -13.50
N LEU A 7 24.72 9.86 -12.63
CA LEU A 7 24.61 10.17 -11.20
C LEU A 7 25.98 10.30 -10.52
N CYS A 8 27.01 9.61 -11.00
CA CYS A 8 28.38 9.72 -10.51
C CYS A 8 29.05 11.07 -10.87
N GLU A 9 28.52 11.79 -11.85
CA GLU A 9 29.05 13.09 -12.31
C GLU A 9 28.48 14.27 -11.51
N ILE A 10 27.53 14.02 -10.60
CA ILE A 10 26.91 15.09 -9.80
C ILE A 10 27.96 15.63 -8.83
N GLU A 11 28.40 16.88 -9.00
CA GLU A 11 29.34 17.52 -8.08
C GLU A 11 28.64 18.16 -6.87
N ALA A 12 27.48 18.79 -7.11
CA ALA A 12 26.73 19.51 -6.10
C ALA A 12 25.23 19.47 -6.40
N ILE A 13 24.43 19.62 -5.35
CA ILE A 13 22.98 19.83 -5.41
C ILE A 13 22.70 21.19 -4.77
N ASP A 14 22.03 22.06 -5.51
CA ASP A 14 21.60 23.37 -5.02
C ASP A 14 20.10 23.31 -4.69
N THR A 15 19.75 23.69 -3.45
CA THR A 15 18.38 23.72 -2.94
C THR A 15 17.85 25.14 -2.73
N ASP A 16 18.62 26.18 -3.02
CA ASP A 16 18.25 27.58 -2.77
C ASP A 16 17.04 28.02 -3.61
N GLY A 17 16.84 27.35 -4.76
CA GLY A 17 15.66 27.54 -5.63
C GLY A 17 14.39 26.82 -5.16
N LEU A 18 14.45 25.99 -4.09
CA LEU A 18 13.26 25.34 -3.55
C LEU A 18 12.35 26.38 -2.89
N SER A 19 11.14 26.54 -3.44
CA SER A 19 10.16 27.48 -2.90
C SER A 19 9.84 27.18 -1.43
N GLY A 20 9.53 28.21 -0.64
CA GLY A 20 9.02 28.02 0.73
C GLY A 20 7.74 27.15 0.79
N ALA A 21 6.98 27.07 -0.31
CA ALA A 21 5.85 26.17 -0.44
C ALA A 21 6.25 24.69 -0.40
N PHE A 22 7.43 24.33 -0.90
CA PHE A 22 7.96 22.96 -0.80
C PHE A 22 8.16 22.56 0.66
N SER A 23 8.81 23.40 1.46
CA SER A 23 9.03 23.14 2.89
C SER A 23 7.74 23.19 3.72
N ALA A 24 6.73 23.93 3.26
CA ALA A 24 5.43 24.01 3.92
C ALA A 24 4.53 22.79 3.61
N CYS A 25 4.69 22.17 2.44
CA CYS A 25 3.87 21.07 1.96
C CYS A 25 4.14 19.76 2.69
N ASP A 26 3.08 19.03 3.04
CA ASP A 26 3.15 17.66 3.53
C ASP A 26 3.06 16.68 2.36
N PHE A 27 4.14 15.95 2.12
CA PHE A 27 4.23 14.95 1.06
C PHE A 27 3.88 13.57 1.60
N THR A 28 2.98 12.89 0.91
CA THR A 28 2.67 11.48 1.15
C THR A 28 3.13 10.66 -0.05
N VAL A 29 4.12 9.79 0.18
CA VAL A 29 4.62 8.87 -0.84
C VAL A 29 3.96 7.52 -0.62
N ALA A 30 3.18 7.08 -1.60
CA ALA A 30 2.60 5.74 -1.64
C ALA A 30 3.64 4.75 -2.22
N ALA A 31 4.09 3.80 -1.40
CA ALA A 31 5.04 2.76 -1.81
C ALA A 31 4.70 1.42 -1.17
N ASP A 32 4.51 0.39 -1.99
CA ASP A 32 4.21 -0.99 -1.54
C ASP A 32 5.47 -1.84 -1.33
N VAL A 33 6.64 -1.29 -1.65
CA VAL A 33 7.94 -1.93 -1.48
C VAL A 33 8.72 -1.22 -0.38
N ARG A 34 9.51 -1.98 0.38
CA ARG A 34 10.36 -1.45 1.47
C ARG A 34 11.84 -1.37 1.14
N ASN A 35 12.21 -1.75 -0.08
CA ASN A 35 13.58 -1.76 -0.57
C ASN A 35 14.27 -0.40 -0.30
N PRO A 36 15.45 -0.40 0.32
CA PRO A 36 16.26 0.80 0.46
C PRO A 36 16.78 1.26 -0.91
N LEU A 37 17.41 2.43 -0.96
CA LEU A 37 17.99 2.95 -2.19
C LEU A 37 19.16 2.09 -2.66
N LEU A 38 20.02 1.69 -1.72
CA LEU A 38 21.30 1.00 -1.96
C LEU A 38 21.36 -0.36 -1.26
N GLY A 39 22.31 -1.19 -1.67
CA GLY A 39 22.62 -2.48 -1.05
C GLY A 39 21.99 -3.66 -1.79
N GLU A 40 22.12 -4.86 -1.21
CA GLU A 40 21.69 -6.12 -1.86
C GLU A 40 20.20 -6.13 -2.22
N SER A 41 19.36 -5.56 -1.35
CA SER A 41 17.93 -5.35 -1.59
C SER A 41 17.61 -3.95 -2.13
N GLY A 42 18.62 -3.21 -2.59
CA GLY A 42 18.51 -1.84 -3.07
C GLY A 42 17.76 -1.70 -4.40
N ALA A 43 17.52 -0.45 -4.81
CA ALA A 43 16.76 -0.15 -6.02
C ALA A 43 17.38 -0.74 -7.28
N THR A 44 18.68 -0.52 -7.47
CA THR A 44 19.43 -0.96 -8.65
C THR A 44 19.44 -2.49 -8.74
N ARG A 45 19.91 -3.16 -7.67
CA ARG A 45 20.06 -4.62 -7.64
C ARG A 45 18.74 -5.37 -7.73
N THR A 46 17.65 -4.79 -7.23
CA THR A 46 16.31 -5.42 -7.28
C THR A 46 15.61 -5.17 -8.62
N TYR A 47 15.55 -3.92 -9.09
CA TYR A 47 14.64 -3.54 -10.18
C TYR A 47 15.33 -3.33 -11.53
N ALA A 48 16.58 -2.87 -11.56
CA ALA A 48 17.28 -2.66 -12.84
C ALA A 48 17.65 -4.00 -13.49
N ARG A 49 18.01 -5.01 -12.68
CA ARG A 49 18.29 -6.37 -13.16
C ARG A 49 17.09 -6.99 -13.88
N GLN A 50 15.88 -6.79 -13.34
CA GLN A 50 14.64 -7.26 -13.98
C GLN A 50 14.31 -6.54 -15.30
N LYS A 51 14.89 -5.36 -15.51
CA LYS A 51 14.72 -4.54 -16.73
C LYS A 51 15.83 -4.78 -17.77
N GLY A 52 16.72 -5.74 -17.53
CA GLY A 52 17.73 -6.18 -18.49
C GLY A 52 19.09 -5.49 -18.39
N ALA A 53 19.40 -4.82 -17.27
CA ALA A 53 20.72 -4.22 -17.05
C ALA A 53 21.81 -5.31 -16.92
N SER A 54 22.96 -5.10 -17.56
CA SER A 54 24.16 -5.94 -17.40
C SER A 54 24.77 -5.78 -16.01
N ASP A 55 25.67 -6.70 -15.61
CA ASP A 55 26.33 -6.60 -14.31
C ASP A 55 27.23 -5.35 -14.22
N GLU A 56 27.86 -4.93 -15.32
CA GLU A 56 28.60 -3.68 -15.41
C GLU A 56 27.69 -2.45 -15.26
N GLU A 57 26.53 -2.46 -15.91
CA GLU A 57 25.53 -1.39 -15.80
C GLU A 57 24.97 -1.30 -14.38
N LEU A 58 24.70 -2.45 -13.74
CA LEU A 58 24.25 -2.51 -12.35
C LEU A 58 25.30 -1.93 -11.40
N GLN A 59 26.58 -2.26 -11.60
CA GLN A 59 27.66 -1.73 -10.78
C GLN A 59 27.78 -0.21 -10.94
N LEU A 60 27.77 0.29 -12.18
CA LEU A 60 27.83 1.73 -12.47
C LEU A 60 26.63 2.49 -11.86
N MET A 61 25.42 1.96 -12.00
CA MET A 61 24.21 2.57 -11.42
C MET A 61 24.24 2.57 -9.89
N GLU A 62 24.73 1.49 -9.26
CA GLU A 62 24.86 1.41 -7.81
C GLU A 62 25.87 2.44 -7.30
N GLU A 63 27.03 2.57 -7.95
CA GLU A 63 28.05 3.56 -7.62
C GLU A 63 27.54 5.00 -7.80
N GLY A 64 26.87 5.27 -8.93
CA GLY A 64 26.25 6.58 -9.18
C GLY A 64 25.18 6.92 -8.15
N MET A 65 24.33 5.96 -7.79
CA MET A 65 23.30 6.16 -6.77
C MET A 65 23.92 6.35 -5.37
N ALA A 66 25.01 5.64 -5.06
CA ALA A 66 25.73 5.80 -3.81
C ALA A 66 26.37 7.19 -3.69
N HIS A 67 26.96 7.67 -4.79
CA HIS A 67 27.51 9.02 -4.87
C HIS A 67 26.43 10.08 -4.67
N TYR A 68 25.34 9.99 -5.43
CA TYR A 68 24.16 10.85 -5.31
C TYR A 68 23.59 10.89 -3.88
N ALA A 69 23.40 9.72 -3.28
CA ALA A 69 22.93 9.62 -1.90
C ALA A 69 23.90 10.30 -0.93
N SER A 70 25.21 10.07 -1.09
CA SER A 70 26.21 10.66 -0.19
C SER A 70 26.18 12.19 -0.17
N ILE A 71 25.88 12.84 -1.30
CA ILE A 71 25.74 14.29 -1.40
C ILE A 71 24.49 14.74 -0.63
N ILE A 72 23.36 14.10 -0.86
CA ILE A 72 22.10 14.41 -0.16
C ILE A 72 22.22 14.20 1.35
N GLU A 73 22.81 13.08 1.77
CA GLU A 73 22.98 12.74 3.19
C GLU A 73 23.86 13.78 3.91
N LYS A 74 24.91 14.28 3.25
CA LYS A 74 25.75 15.39 3.77
C LYS A 74 24.96 16.69 3.92
N MET A 75 24.06 17.00 3.00
CA MET A 75 23.26 18.23 3.03
C MET A 75 22.14 18.19 4.09
N CYS A 76 21.44 17.06 4.21
CA CYS A 76 20.27 16.95 5.09
C CYS A 76 20.56 16.34 6.47
N GLY A 77 21.75 15.74 6.67
CA GLY A 77 22.13 15.08 7.91
C GLY A 77 21.37 13.77 8.21
N LYS A 78 20.61 13.24 7.24
CA LYS A 78 19.82 12.00 7.37
C LYS A 78 20.40 10.94 6.46
N ARG A 79 20.41 9.67 6.90
CA ARG A 79 20.84 8.53 6.08
C ARG A 79 19.74 8.04 5.14
N VAL A 80 19.39 8.85 4.14
CA VAL A 80 18.25 8.60 3.24
C VAL A 80 18.40 7.34 2.40
N SER A 81 19.63 6.89 2.14
CA SER A 81 19.90 5.67 1.38
C SER A 81 19.37 4.39 2.04
N GLN A 82 19.19 4.43 3.37
CA GLN A 82 18.75 3.29 4.19
C GLN A 82 17.30 3.41 4.66
N LEU A 83 16.62 4.51 4.33
CA LEU A 83 15.22 4.66 4.70
C LEU A 83 14.38 3.58 3.99
N PRO A 84 13.44 2.93 4.70
CA PRO A 84 12.50 2.02 4.05
C PRO A 84 11.81 2.71 2.87
N SER A 85 11.67 1.97 1.77
CA SER A 85 11.04 2.45 0.52
C SER A 85 11.79 3.57 -0.21
N SER A 86 12.98 3.98 0.24
CA SER A 86 13.80 4.96 -0.48
C SER A 86 14.20 4.48 -1.87
N GLY A 87 14.24 3.16 -2.13
CA GLY A 87 14.50 2.60 -3.45
C GLY A 87 13.28 2.49 -4.36
N ALA A 88 12.09 2.83 -3.88
CA ALA A 88 10.87 2.79 -4.69
C ALA A 88 11.02 3.68 -5.94
N ALA A 89 10.57 3.16 -7.08
CA ALA A 89 10.67 3.82 -8.38
C ALA A 89 12.07 4.38 -8.72
N GLY A 90 13.14 3.70 -8.26
CA GLY A 90 14.52 4.10 -8.56
C GLY A 90 15.00 5.31 -7.77
N GLY A 91 14.44 5.58 -6.60
CA GLY A 91 14.93 6.66 -5.73
C GLY A 91 14.26 8.01 -5.93
N ILE A 92 13.18 8.08 -6.72
CA ILE A 92 12.54 9.36 -7.07
C ILE A 92 12.06 10.16 -5.84
N ALA A 93 11.72 9.49 -4.75
CA ALA A 93 11.25 10.11 -3.53
C ALA A 93 12.39 10.57 -2.59
N VAL A 94 13.65 10.21 -2.85
CA VAL A 94 14.79 10.50 -1.96
C VAL A 94 14.94 12.00 -1.68
N PRO A 95 14.86 12.92 -2.66
CA PRO A 95 14.89 14.36 -2.37
C PRO A 95 13.75 14.82 -1.46
N ILE A 96 12.54 14.26 -1.64
CA ILE A 96 11.37 14.60 -0.83
C ILE A 96 11.57 14.08 0.60
N MET A 97 12.11 12.87 0.77
CA MET A 97 12.46 12.31 2.09
C MET A 97 13.57 13.10 2.78
N ALA A 98 14.53 13.62 2.03
CA ALA A 98 15.66 14.40 2.54
C ALA A 98 15.21 15.79 3.02
N PHE A 99 14.58 16.55 2.12
CA PHE A 99 14.38 17.99 2.25
C PHE A 99 12.93 18.40 2.54
N GLY A 100 11.95 17.52 2.31
CA GLY A 100 10.53 17.79 2.51
C GLY A 100 9.98 17.21 3.81
N LYS A 101 8.74 17.58 4.14
CA LYS A 101 7.94 16.89 5.16
C LYS A 101 7.32 15.65 4.53
N CYS A 102 8.06 14.56 4.53
CA CYS A 102 7.67 13.34 3.85
C CYS A 102 7.15 12.29 4.84
N SER A 103 6.01 11.69 4.52
CA SER A 103 5.57 10.42 5.08
C SER A 103 5.52 9.37 3.98
N VAL A 104 5.89 8.14 4.31
CA VAL A 104 5.76 6.99 3.40
C VAL A 104 4.68 6.07 3.94
N VAL A 105 3.71 5.75 3.10
CA VAL A 105 2.59 4.86 3.43
C VAL A 105 2.42 3.81 2.34
N SER A 106 1.73 2.71 2.65
CA SER A 106 1.32 1.75 1.61
C SER A 106 0.34 2.41 0.64
N GLY A 107 0.27 1.90 -0.59
CA GLY A 107 -0.73 2.33 -1.58
C GLY A 107 -2.15 2.16 -1.05
N ALA A 108 -2.42 1.04 -0.37
CA ALA A 108 -3.70 0.79 0.29
C ALA A 108 -4.07 1.89 1.29
N LYS A 109 -3.15 2.28 2.17
CA LYS A 109 -3.37 3.35 3.16
C LYS A 109 -3.56 4.71 2.50
N ALA A 110 -2.81 5.00 1.44
CA ALA A 110 -2.99 6.24 0.67
C ALA A 110 -4.39 6.33 0.07
N VAL A 111 -4.86 5.26 -0.58
CA VAL A 111 -6.20 5.19 -1.18
C VAL A 111 -7.30 5.31 -0.12
N LEU A 112 -7.19 4.60 1.01
CA LEU A 112 -8.18 4.67 2.08
C LEU A 112 -8.21 6.04 2.77
N SER A 113 -7.05 6.69 2.90
CA SER A 113 -7.00 8.07 3.40
C SER A 113 -7.72 9.01 2.44
N ALA A 114 -7.44 8.90 1.14
CA ALA A 114 -8.02 9.76 0.10
C ALA A 114 -9.52 9.52 -0.08
N SER A 115 -10.03 8.30 0.15
CA SER A 115 -11.46 8.01 0.08
C SER A 115 -12.26 8.48 1.30
N GLY A 116 -11.58 8.98 2.35
CA GLY A 116 -12.22 9.34 3.61
C GLY A 116 -12.61 8.14 4.48
N PHE A 117 -12.13 6.93 4.15
CA PHE A 117 -12.48 5.69 4.83
C PHE A 117 -12.31 5.80 6.35
N TYR A 118 -11.16 6.27 6.83
CA TYR A 118 -10.87 6.31 8.26
C TYR A 118 -11.80 7.25 9.04
N THR A 119 -12.35 8.27 8.39
CA THR A 119 -13.33 9.17 9.02
C THR A 119 -14.70 8.51 9.02
N ALA A 120 -15.13 7.95 7.88
CA ALA A 120 -16.42 7.28 7.77
C ALA A 120 -16.53 6.03 8.67
N ALA A 121 -15.43 5.28 8.82
CA ALA A 121 -15.38 4.07 9.62
C ALA A 121 -15.27 4.34 11.12
N ALA A 122 -14.90 5.55 11.55
CA ALA A 122 -14.72 5.86 12.97
C ALA A 122 -16.02 5.73 13.77
N ASP A 123 -17.14 6.08 13.16
CA ASP A 123 -18.48 6.05 13.77
C ASP A 123 -19.36 4.91 13.20
N ALA A 124 -18.76 3.94 12.52
CA ALA A 124 -19.51 2.85 11.89
C ALA A 124 -19.80 1.70 12.88
N ASP A 125 -21.02 1.14 12.82
CA ASP A 125 -21.38 -0.08 13.56
C ASP A 125 -20.88 -1.37 12.87
N LEU A 126 -20.67 -1.30 11.56
CA LEU A 126 -20.21 -2.39 10.70
C LEU A 126 -19.44 -1.81 9.51
N VAL A 127 -18.31 -2.44 9.19
CA VAL A 127 -17.60 -2.19 7.94
C VAL A 127 -17.85 -3.37 7.00
N ILE A 128 -18.21 -3.06 5.75
CA ILE A 128 -18.28 -4.03 4.66
C ILE A 128 -17.19 -3.68 3.65
N CYS A 129 -16.32 -4.65 3.36
CA CYS A 129 -15.32 -4.53 2.29
C CYS A 129 -15.54 -5.62 1.23
N GLY A 130 -14.82 -5.53 0.12
CA GLY A 130 -14.91 -6.55 -0.92
C GLY A 130 -13.76 -6.51 -1.90
N GLU A 131 -13.52 -7.66 -2.52
CA GLU A 131 -12.57 -7.85 -3.62
C GLU A 131 -12.99 -9.05 -4.48
N GLY A 132 -12.37 -9.22 -5.65
CA GLY A 132 -12.70 -10.35 -6.53
C GLY A 132 -12.39 -11.71 -5.90
N ARG A 133 -11.24 -11.82 -5.23
CA ARG A 133 -10.82 -13.03 -4.52
C ARG A 133 -10.06 -12.64 -3.26
N ILE A 134 -10.50 -13.15 -2.11
CA ILE A 134 -9.74 -13.04 -0.87
C ILE A 134 -8.85 -14.25 -0.68
N ASP A 135 -7.57 -14.02 -0.46
CA ASP A 135 -6.58 -15.04 -0.15
C ASP A 135 -5.57 -14.51 0.88
N SER A 136 -4.60 -15.33 1.24
CA SER A 136 -3.59 -14.93 2.22
C SER A 136 -2.80 -13.69 1.78
N GLN A 137 -2.62 -13.43 0.49
CA GLN A 137 -1.91 -12.25 -0.03
C GLN A 137 -2.77 -10.98 0.02
N SER A 138 -4.10 -11.08 -0.07
CA SER A 138 -4.98 -9.91 0.04
C SER A 138 -4.92 -9.20 1.39
N LEU A 139 -4.44 -9.89 2.42
CA LEU A 139 -4.20 -9.31 3.74
C LEU A 139 -2.87 -8.55 3.83
N TRP A 140 -1.97 -8.77 2.88
CA TRP A 140 -0.64 -8.14 2.85
C TRP A 140 -0.61 -7.02 1.81
N GLY A 141 -0.73 -5.77 2.27
CA GLY A 141 -0.49 -4.59 1.44
C GLY A 141 -1.64 -4.18 0.52
N LYS A 142 -2.77 -4.90 0.50
CA LYS A 142 -4.00 -4.47 -0.20
C LYS A 142 -4.99 -3.79 0.75
N ALA A 143 -6.01 -3.16 0.16
CA ALA A 143 -7.06 -2.45 0.90
C ALA A 143 -7.75 -3.34 1.94
N ALA A 144 -8.07 -4.61 1.61
CA ALA A 144 -8.73 -5.52 2.55
C ALA A 144 -7.90 -5.74 3.83
N GLY A 145 -6.58 -5.92 3.73
CA GLY A 145 -5.68 -6.04 4.87
C GLY A 145 -5.61 -4.78 5.74
N GLU A 146 -5.50 -3.60 5.12
CA GLU A 146 -5.47 -2.32 5.84
C GLU A 146 -6.81 -2.04 6.57
N ILE A 147 -7.94 -2.36 5.92
CA ILE A 147 -9.28 -2.28 6.53
C ILE A 147 -9.40 -3.25 7.70
N ALA A 148 -8.97 -4.51 7.54
CA ALA A 148 -8.99 -5.51 8.60
C ALA A 148 -8.14 -5.10 9.80
N GLY A 149 -6.95 -4.55 9.55
CA GLY A 149 -6.09 -3.99 10.60
C GLY A 149 -6.79 -2.87 11.38
N TYR A 150 -7.35 -1.89 10.66
CA TYR A 150 -8.08 -0.76 11.27
C TYR A 150 -9.28 -1.22 12.10
N CYS A 151 -10.10 -2.13 11.56
CA CYS A 151 -11.29 -2.65 12.22
C CYS A 151 -10.93 -3.42 13.48
N ARG A 152 -9.90 -4.29 13.42
CA ARG A 152 -9.39 -5.04 14.58
C ARG A 152 -8.96 -4.13 15.72
N GLU A 153 -8.16 -3.10 15.43
CA GLU A 153 -7.66 -2.15 16.43
C GLU A 153 -8.81 -1.45 17.19
N ARG A 154 -9.94 -1.23 16.50
CA ARG A 154 -11.11 -0.53 17.05
C ARG A 154 -12.23 -1.46 17.49
N ARG A 155 -12.04 -2.78 17.36
CA ARG A 155 -13.07 -3.80 17.60
C ARG A 155 -14.36 -3.53 16.79
N LEU A 156 -14.19 -2.99 15.58
CA LEU A 156 -15.29 -2.78 14.63
C LEU A 156 -15.53 -4.09 13.87
N PRO A 157 -16.78 -4.57 13.77
CA PRO A 157 -17.10 -5.73 12.96
C PRO A 157 -16.75 -5.47 11.48
N LEU A 158 -16.09 -6.44 10.84
CA LEU A 158 -15.73 -6.41 9.43
C LEU A 158 -16.28 -7.62 8.69
N TYR A 159 -17.15 -7.37 7.72
CA TYR A 159 -17.62 -8.38 6.77
C TYR A 159 -16.97 -8.16 5.40
N CYS A 160 -16.37 -9.22 4.85
CA CYS A 160 -15.84 -9.20 3.50
C CYS A 160 -16.81 -9.92 2.55
N ILE A 161 -17.33 -9.20 1.55
CA ILE A 161 -18.11 -9.76 0.46
C ILE A 161 -17.22 -9.86 -0.78
N CYS A 162 -16.90 -11.07 -1.20
CA CYS A 162 -15.95 -11.31 -2.29
C CYS A 162 -16.47 -12.31 -3.33
N GLY A 163 -15.85 -12.34 -4.51
CA GLY A 163 -16.21 -13.32 -5.54
C GLY A 163 -15.90 -14.75 -5.08
N ALA A 164 -14.67 -14.96 -4.59
CA ALA A 164 -14.19 -16.22 -4.09
C ALA A 164 -13.32 -16.04 -2.84
N SER A 165 -13.21 -17.09 -2.01
CA SER A 165 -12.27 -17.15 -0.90
C SER A 165 -11.35 -18.35 -1.07
N ALA A 166 -10.06 -18.12 -0.87
CA ALA A 166 -9.05 -19.15 -0.71
C ALA A 166 -8.48 -19.17 0.72
N CYS A 167 -9.06 -18.37 1.63
CA CYS A 167 -8.87 -18.57 3.05
C CYS A 167 -9.55 -19.90 3.41
N GLY A 168 -8.88 -20.76 4.19
CA GLY A 168 -9.48 -22.01 4.65
C GLY A 168 -10.73 -21.79 5.52
N ASP A 169 -11.15 -22.79 6.27
CA ASP A 169 -12.42 -22.75 7.03
C ASP A 169 -12.52 -21.62 8.06
N ARG A 170 -11.40 -20.99 8.42
CA ARG A 170 -11.35 -19.88 9.37
C ARG A 170 -11.09 -18.56 8.63
N ALA A 171 -11.94 -17.56 8.91
CA ALA A 171 -11.70 -16.19 8.47
C ALA A 171 -10.35 -15.68 9.00
N PRO A 172 -9.59 -14.93 8.19
CA PRO A 172 -8.34 -14.33 8.65
C PRO A 172 -8.53 -13.36 9.82
N GLU A 173 -7.44 -13.10 10.53
CA GLU A 173 -7.46 -12.19 11.65
C GLU A 173 -7.92 -10.78 11.22
N GLY A 174 -8.86 -10.21 11.98
CA GLY A 174 -9.45 -8.90 11.68
C GLY A 174 -10.64 -8.94 10.73
N ILE A 175 -11.05 -10.11 10.22
CA ILE A 175 -12.28 -10.30 9.44
C ILE A 175 -13.23 -11.22 10.22
N ASP A 176 -14.42 -10.72 10.55
CA ASP A 176 -15.42 -11.47 11.30
C ASP A 176 -16.21 -12.44 10.43
N LYS A 177 -16.47 -12.06 9.16
CA LYS A 177 -17.24 -12.89 8.23
C LYS A 177 -16.76 -12.72 6.80
N ILE A 178 -16.69 -13.83 6.07
CA ILE A 178 -16.46 -13.85 4.63
C ILE A 178 -17.71 -14.42 3.97
N LEU A 179 -18.28 -13.66 3.04
CA LEU A 179 -19.41 -14.04 2.21
C LEU A 179 -18.96 -14.11 0.76
N THR A 180 -19.07 -15.27 0.13
CA THR A 180 -18.57 -15.48 -1.23
C THR A 180 -19.72 -15.57 -2.23
N VAL A 181 -19.56 -14.93 -3.39
CA VAL A 181 -20.51 -15.06 -4.52
C VAL A 181 -20.58 -16.53 -4.96
N LEU A 182 -19.44 -17.23 -4.99
CA LEU A 182 -19.40 -18.66 -5.33
C LEU A 182 -20.21 -19.57 -4.41
N SER A 183 -20.58 -19.14 -3.20
CA SER A 183 -21.48 -19.92 -2.33
C SER A 183 -22.93 -19.93 -2.82
N LEU A 184 -23.31 -18.96 -3.67
CA LEU A 184 -24.66 -18.83 -4.24
C LEU A 184 -24.72 -19.18 -5.73
N ALA A 185 -23.58 -19.14 -6.42
CA ALA A 185 -23.49 -19.33 -7.86
C ALA A 185 -23.25 -20.81 -8.24
N GLU A 186 -23.66 -21.19 -9.45
CA GLU A 186 -23.43 -22.54 -9.99
C GLU A 186 -21.96 -22.79 -10.39
N GLY A 187 -21.19 -21.71 -10.53
CA GLY A 187 -19.76 -21.74 -10.82
C GLY A 187 -19.21 -20.34 -11.15
N PRO A 188 -17.91 -20.22 -11.49
CA PRO A 188 -17.29 -18.91 -11.76
C PRO A 188 -17.92 -18.13 -12.91
N GLY A 189 -18.37 -18.81 -13.97
CA GLY A 189 -19.03 -18.16 -15.10
C GLY A 189 -20.36 -17.52 -14.71
N ASP A 190 -21.19 -18.26 -13.97
CA ASP A 190 -22.46 -17.78 -13.42
C ASP A 190 -22.24 -16.64 -12.40
N ALA A 191 -21.26 -16.80 -11.51
CA ALA A 191 -20.87 -15.78 -10.53
C ALA A 191 -20.51 -14.44 -11.19
N MET A 192 -19.74 -14.46 -12.28
CA MET A 192 -19.36 -13.25 -13.01
C MET A 192 -20.52 -12.66 -13.82
N ALA A 193 -21.33 -13.51 -14.47
CA ALA A 193 -22.46 -13.07 -15.29
C ALA A 193 -23.57 -12.42 -14.44
N HIS A 194 -23.75 -12.86 -13.20
CA HIS A 194 -24.82 -12.41 -12.31
C HIS A 194 -24.32 -11.77 -11.01
N ALA A 195 -23.07 -11.28 -10.99
CA ALA A 195 -22.44 -10.70 -9.80
C ALA A 195 -23.31 -9.65 -9.07
N PRO A 196 -23.98 -8.68 -9.74
CA PRO A 196 -24.81 -7.70 -9.04
C PRO A 196 -25.96 -8.33 -8.23
N ARG A 197 -26.57 -9.40 -8.77
CA ARG A 197 -27.66 -10.13 -8.09
C ARG A 197 -27.13 -10.80 -6.82
N TYR A 198 -26.00 -11.50 -6.92
CA TYR A 198 -25.41 -12.19 -5.78
C TYR A 198 -24.88 -11.22 -4.72
N LEU A 199 -24.24 -10.13 -5.12
CA LEU A 199 -23.79 -9.08 -4.20
C LEU A 199 -24.97 -8.45 -3.45
N THR A 200 -26.11 -8.23 -4.12
CA THR A 200 -27.34 -7.73 -3.46
C THR A 200 -27.87 -8.72 -2.42
N ALA A 201 -27.89 -10.01 -2.74
CA ALA A 201 -28.33 -11.05 -1.82
C ALA A 201 -27.40 -11.16 -0.59
N LEU A 202 -26.08 -11.15 -0.82
CA LEU A 202 -25.09 -11.20 0.25
C LEU A 202 -25.11 -9.94 1.12
N GLY A 203 -25.32 -8.76 0.54
CA GLY A 203 -25.52 -7.52 1.28
C GLY A 203 -26.78 -7.56 2.15
N SER A 204 -27.85 -8.17 1.66
CA SER A 204 -29.08 -8.36 2.45
C SER A 204 -28.85 -9.29 3.65
N LEU A 205 -28.08 -10.38 3.46
CA LEU A 205 -27.71 -11.28 4.55
C LEU A 205 -26.86 -10.55 5.61
N ALA A 206 -25.87 -9.77 5.18
CA ALA A 206 -25.04 -8.96 6.08
C ALA A 206 -25.88 -7.97 6.91
N ALA A 207 -26.88 -7.33 6.30
CA ALA A 207 -27.78 -6.41 7.01
C ALA A 207 -28.68 -7.12 8.04
N ILE A 208 -29.20 -8.31 7.72
CA ILE A 208 -30.00 -9.11 8.64
C ILE A 208 -29.16 -9.54 9.85
N ASP A 209 -27.93 -10.01 9.62
CA ASP A 209 -27.01 -10.40 10.70
C ASP A 209 -26.69 -9.24 11.63
N LEU A 210 -26.46 -8.04 11.08
CA LEU A 210 -26.23 -6.82 11.87
C LEU A 210 -27.45 -6.50 12.74
N ALA A 211 -28.65 -6.53 12.17
CA ALA A 211 -29.90 -6.24 12.89
C ALA A 211 -30.12 -7.23 14.06
N ALA A 212 -29.85 -8.51 13.84
CA ALA A 212 -29.93 -9.52 14.89
C ALA A 212 -28.88 -9.29 16.00
N GLY A 213 -27.66 -8.90 15.63
CA GLY A 213 -26.58 -8.59 16.58
C GLY A 213 -26.85 -7.36 17.45
N ILE A 214 -27.49 -6.32 16.90
CA ILE A 214 -27.89 -5.11 17.65
C ILE A 214 -29.02 -5.44 18.65
N ALA A 215 -30.00 -6.23 18.23
CA ALA A 215 -31.11 -6.65 19.08
C ALA A 215 -30.66 -7.44 20.31
N GLY A 216 -29.65 -8.31 20.16
CA GLY A 216 -29.09 -9.11 21.26
C GLY A 216 -28.16 -8.36 22.23
N ARG A 217 -27.73 -7.12 21.91
CA ARG A 217 -26.91 -6.27 22.79
C ARG A 217 -27.73 -5.30 23.64
N SER A 218 -29.03 -5.18 23.38
CA SER A 218 -29.96 -4.25 24.03
C SER A 218 -30.78 -4.91 25.16
N SER A 219 -30.42 -6.14 25.54
CA SER A 219 -31.06 -6.97 26.58
C SER A 219 -30.02 -7.41 27.61
#